data_AF-A0A0G0Y9Z8-F1
#
_entry.id   AF-A0A0G0Y9Z8-F1
#
_cell.length_a   1.000
_cell.length_b   1.000
_cell.length_c   1.000
_cell.angle_alpha   90.00
_cell.angle_beta   90.00
_cell.angle_gamma   90.00
#
_symmetry.space_group_name_H-M   'P 1'
#
loop_
_entity.id
_entity.type
_entity.pdbx_description
1 polymer ?
#
loop_
_entity_poly.entity_id
_entity_poly.type
_entity_poly.pdbx_seq_one_letter_code
_entity_poly.pdbx_strand_id
1 'polypeptide(L)'
;MRLAGELLNQDVKVKIFLLEDGVDVGKENQAAKGKEYNLEELAKKLLAKDVPFVARSTCLNVCGISKEKLIDGVVEGRMSDLANLVKESDKVLTF
;
A
#
# COMPACT_ATOMS: atom_id res chain seq x y z
N MET A 1 0.45 8.08 2.87
CA MET A 1 0.29 7.24 4.08
C MET A 1 -0.04 8.01 5.36
N ARG A 2 0.52 9.20 5.64
CA ARG A 2 0.14 10.00 6.84
C ARG A 2 -1.37 10.26 6.95
N LEU A 3 -2.01 10.63 5.85
CA LEU A 3 -3.47 10.81 5.79
C LEU A 3 -4.24 9.54 6.15
N ALA A 4 -3.81 8.36 5.69
CA ALA A 4 -4.44 7.10 6.06
C ALA A 4 -4.42 6.89 7.57
N GLY A 5 -3.29 7.21 8.23
CA GLY A 5 -3.19 7.18 9.69
C GLY A 5 -4.16 8.12 10.38
N GLU A 6 -4.37 9.33 9.86
CA GLU A 6 -5.32 10.29 10.42
C GLU A 6 -6.77 9.88 10.20
N LEU A 7 -7.10 9.31 9.02
CA LEU A 7 -8.42 8.77 8.75
C LEU A 7 -8.78 7.64 9.73
N LEU A 8 -7.83 6.76 10.08
CA LEU A 8 -8.05 5.74 11.10
C LEU A 8 -8.35 6.34 12.48
N ASN A 9 -7.72 7.46 12.84
CA ASN A 9 -7.97 8.15 14.12
C ASN A 9 -9.39 8.76 14.18
N GLN A 10 -10.03 8.93 13.02
CA GLN A 10 -11.41 9.42 12.87
C GLN A 10 -12.38 8.27 12.60
N ASP A 11 -12.03 7.04 12.96
CA ASP A 11 -12.82 5.81 12.78
C ASP A 11 -13.20 5.49 11.31
N VAL A 12 -12.43 6.01 10.35
CA VAL A 12 -12.64 5.73 8.93
C VAL A 12 -11.91 4.44 8.54
N LYS A 13 -12.63 3.52 7.91
CA LYS A 13 -12.04 2.31 7.32
C LYS A 13 -11.19 2.68 6.10
N VAL A 14 -9.93 2.28 6.11
CA VAL A 14 -9.00 2.55 5.01
C VAL A 14 -8.53 1.24 4.39
N LYS A 15 -8.46 1.22 3.06
CA LYS A 15 -7.83 0.16 2.25
C LYS A 15 -6.83 0.84 1.32
N ILE A 16 -5.66 0.25 1.11
CA ILE A 16 -4.61 0.82 0.26
C ILE A 16 -4.36 -0.11 -0.93
N PHE A 17 -4.42 0.44 -2.13
CA PHE A 17 -4.06 -0.24 -3.37
C PHE A 17 -2.84 0.45 -3.98
N LEU A 18 -1.78 -0.30 -4.24
CA LEU A 18 -0.54 0.16 -4.85
C LEU A 18 -0.54 -0.17 -6.34
N LEU A 19 -0.43 0.87 -7.16
CA LEU A 19 -0.47 0.81 -8.62
C LEU A 19 0.79 1.51 -9.18
N GLU A 20 1.20 1.12 -10.39
CA GLU A 20 2.37 1.67 -11.09
C GLU A 20 3.62 1.67 -10.18
N ASP A 21 4.41 2.74 -10.19
CA ASP A 21 5.61 2.88 -9.35
C ASP A 21 5.28 2.91 -7.84
N GLY A 22 4.01 3.13 -7.47
CA GLY A 22 3.54 3.07 -6.09
C GLY A 22 3.74 1.70 -5.43
N VAL A 23 3.93 0.63 -6.21
CA VAL A 23 4.24 -0.70 -5.66
C VAL A 23 5.58 -0.76 -4.90
N ASP A 24 6.51 0.17 -5.15
CA ASP A 24 7.75 0.28 -4.36
C ASP A 24 7.48 0.57 -2.89
N VAL A 25 6.33 1.17 -2.55
CA VAL A 25 5.93 1.42 -1.15
C VAL A 25 5.76 0.10 -0.39
N GLY A 26 5.32 -0.97 -1.07
CA GLY A 26 5.09 -2.27 -0.48
C GLY A 26 6.34 -3.13 -0.35
N LYS A 27 7.51 -2.63 -0.77
CA LYS A 27 8.79 -3.37 -0.77
C LYS A 27 9.44 -3.34 0.62
N GLU A 28 10.07 -4.44 1.02
CA GLU A 28 10.86 -4.55 2.23
C GLU A 28 12.34 -4.15 1.98
N ASN A 29 13.03 -3.72 3.04
CA ASN A 29 14.42 -3.28 3.04
C ASN A 29 14.65 -2.04 2.16
N GLN A 30 13.73 -1.08 2.22
CA GLN A 30 13.86 0.17 1.49
C GLN A 30 15.03 1.00 2.02
N ALA A 31 15.87 1.50 1.12
CA ALA A 31 16.93 2.43 1.51
C ALA A 31 16.31 3.78 1.92
N ALA A 32 16.26 4.06 3.23
CA ALA A 32 15.72 5.31 3.76
C ALA A 32 16.74 6.46 3.82
N LYS A 33 17.96 6.29 3.28
CA LYS A 33 19.04 7.28 3.40
C LYS A 33 18.62 8.64 2.81
N GLY A 34 18.63 9.67 3.66
CA GLY A 34 18.34 11.05 3.27
C GLY A 34 16.86 11.40 3.11
N LYS A 35 15.93 10.51 3.49
CA LYS A 35 14.49 10.81 3.47
C LYS A 35 14.01 11.29 4.84
N GLU A 36 13.09 12.26 4.85
CA GLU A 36 12.42 12.75 6.07
C GLU A 36 11.60 11.65 6.76
N TYR A 37 11.18 10.62 6.01
CA TYR A 37 10.42 9.50 6.54
C TYR A 37 10.70 8.20 5.79
N ASN A 38 10.59 7.08 6.50
CA ASN A 38 10.69 5.73 5.96
C ASN A 38 9.30 5.21 5.58
N LEU A 39 9.05 5.00 4.28
CA LEU A 39 7.78 4.51 3.76
C LEU A 39 7.47 3.08 4.24
N GLU A 40 8.49 2.23 4.34
CA GLU A 40 8.35 0.87 4.84
C GLU A 40 7.81 0.86 6.29
N GLU A 41 8.39 1.69 7.16
CA GLU A 41 7.92 1.81 8.56
C GLU A 41 6.49 2.33 8.64
N LEU A 42 6.12 3.29 7.78
CA LEU A 42 4.76 3.80 7.72
C LEU A 42 3.77 2.74 7.24
N ALA A 43 4.14 1.95 6.23
CA ALA A 43 3.33 0.83 5.74
C ALA A 43 3.17 -0.24 6.84
N LYS A 44 4.27 -0.66 7.48
CA LYS A 44 4.26 -1.61 8.61
C LYS A 44 3.36 -1.14 9.77
N LYS A 45 3.38 0.16 10.10
CA LYS A 45 2.48 0.75 11.12
C LYS A 45 1.00 0.68 10.74
N LEU A 46 0.68 0.85 9.46
CA LEU A 46 -0.71 0.76 8.98
C LEU A 46 -1.18 -0.70 8.90
N LEU A 47 -0.32 -1.60 8.44
CA LEU A 47 -0.57 -3.05 8.44
C LEU A 47 -0.82 -3.58 9.86
N ALA A 48 -0.04 -3.12 10.85
CA ALA A 48 -0.26 -3.46 12.27
C ALA A 48 -1.59 -2.93 12.84
N LYS A 49 -2.29 -2.04 12.12
CA LYS A 49 -3.64 -1.56 12.42
C LYS A 49 -4.71 -2.17 11.50
N ASP A 50 -4.41 -3.34 10.92
CA ASP A 50 -5.28 -4.10 10.02
C ASP A 50 -5.71 -3.35 8.75
N VAL A 51 -4.93 -2.35 8.30
CA VAL A 51 -5.17 -1.71 6.99
C VAL A 51 -4.73 -2.66 5.89
N PRO A 52 -5.63 -3.11 4.99
CA PRO A 52 -5.25 -3.97 3.89
C PRO A 52 -4.39 -3.23 2.87
N PHE A 53 -3.30 -3.87 2.42
CA PHE A 53 -2.48 -3.41 1.29
C PHE A 53 -2.54 -4.41 0.16
N VAL A 54 -2.91 -3.95 -1.03
CA VAL A 54 -2.92 -4.75 -2.26
C VAL A 54 -1.97 -4.12 -3.27
N ALA A 55 -0.97 -4.86 -3.74
CA ALA A 55 -0.04 -4.43 -4.76
C ALA A 55 -0.37 -5.10 -6.11
N ARG A 56 -0.48 -4.30 -7.17
CA ARG A 56 -0.85 -4.81 -8.50
C ARG A 56 0.26 -5.72 -9.06
N SER A 57 0.00 -7.02 -9.23
CA SER A 57 1.00 -8.03 -9.63
C SER A 57 1.80 -7.67 -10.87
N THR A 58 1.12 -7.19 -11.92
CA THR A 58 1.80 -6.85 -13.17
C THR A 58 2.64 -5.56 -13.06
N CYS A 59 2.39 -4.68 -12.09
CA CYS A 59 3.29 -3.56 -11.78
C CYS A 59 4.51 -4.05 -11.00
N LEU A 60 4.32 -4.95 -10.03
CA LEU A 60 5.44 -5.61 -9.34
C LEU A 60 6.41 -6.27 -10.32
N ASN A 61 5.89 -6.98 -11.33
CA ASN A 61 6.69 -7.61 -12.37
C ASN A 61 7.47 -6.57 -13.21
N VAL A 62 6.83 -5.48 -13.64
CA VAL A 62 7.48 -4.42 -14.43
C VAL A 62 8.56 -3.70 -13.62
N CYS A 63 8.31 -3.45 -12.34
CA CYS A 63 9.26 -2.82 -11.41
C CYS A 63 10.33 -3.79 -10.88
N GLY A 64 10.30 -5.08 -11.27
CA GLY A 64 11.27 -6.09 -10.83
C GLY A 64 11.21 -6.43 -9.34
N ILE A 65 10.03 -6.31 -8.73
CA ILE A 65 9.78 -6.62 -7.31
C ILE A 65 9.18 -8.01 -7.22
N SER A 66 9.93 -8.96 -6.67
CA SER A 66 9.41 -10.29 -6.39
C SER A 66 8.60 -10.31 -5.09
N LYS A 67 7.69 -11.28 -4.96
CA LYS A 67 6.80 -11.40 -3.80
C LYS A 67 7.53 -11.50 -2.48
N GLU A 68 8.70 -12.14 -2.46
CA GLU A 68 9.54 -12.32 -1.25
C GLU A 68 10.18 -11.01 -0.79
N LYS A 69 10.16 -9.97 -1.64
CA LYS A 69 10.61 -8.63 -1.30
C LYS A 69 9.48 -7.73 -0.85
N LEU A 70 8.26 -8.24 -0.67
CA LEU A 70 7.15 -7.46 -0.13
C LEU A 70 7.19 -7.47 1.40
N ILE A 71 6.74 -6.36 1.98
CA ILE A 71 6.46 -6.27 3.42
C ILE A 71 5.40 -7.32 3.77
N ASP A 72 5.60 -8.05 4.86
CA ASP A 72 4.61 -9.01 5.35
C ASP A 72 3.23 -8.36 5.53
N GLY A 73 2.19 -9.01 5.01
CA GLY A 73 0.83 -8.48 4.94
C GLY A 73 0.48 -7.67 3.68
N VAL A 74 1.45 -7.28 2.84
CA VAL A 74 1.16 -6.76 1.50
C VAL A 74 0.87 -7.93 0.57
N VAL A 75 -0.34 -7.96 0.00
CA VAL A 75 -0.77 -9.04 -0.90
C VAL A 75 -0.77 -8.59 -2.35
N GLU A 76 -0.54 -9.54 -3.24
CA GLU A 76 -0.69 -9.31 -4.68
C GLU A 76 -2.16 -9.23 -5.09
N GLY A 77 -2.45 -8.36 -6.06
CA GLY A 77 -3.79 -8.21 -6.63
C GLY A 77 -3.81 -7.80 -8.09
N ARG A 78 -5.03 -7.66 -8.61
CA ARG A 78 -5.39 -7.41 -10.01
C ARG A 78 -6.18 -6.10 -10.11
N MET A 79 -6.34 -5.62 -11.35
CA MET A 79 -7.20 -4.46 -11.61
C MET A 79 -8.68 -4.69 -11.23
N SER A 80 -9.14 -5.94 -11.27
CA SER A 80 -10.47 -6.30 -10.76
C SER A 80 -10.62 -6.04 -9.27
N ASP A 81 -9.55 -6.23 -8.49
CA ASP A 81 -9.56 -5.98 -7.05
C ASP A 81 -9.66 -4.48 -6.79
N LEU A 82 -8.92 -3.64 -7.52
CA LEU A 82 -9.08 -2.19 -7.48
C LEU A 82 -10.50 -1.75 -7.86
N ALA A 83 -11.08 -2.32 -8.94
CA ALA A 83 -12.44 -2.00 -9.34
C ALA A 83 -13.47 -2.34 -8.25
N ASN A 84 -13.30 -3.49 -7.57
CA ASN A 84 -14.14 -3.88 -6.43
C ASN A 84 -13.94 -2.93 -5.24
N LEU A 85 -12.70 -2.58 -4.91
CA LEU A 85 -12.41 -1.61 -3.85
C LEU A 85 -13.07 -0.26 -4.11
N VAL A 86 -12.98 0.25 -5.34
CA VAL A 86 -13.63 1.50 -5.75
C VAL A 86 -15.15 1.39 -5.60
N LYS A 87 -15.75 0.28 -6.07
CA LYS A 87 -17.20 0.05 -5.99
C LYS A 87 -17.73 0.00 -4.55
N GLU A 88 -16.95 -0.54 -3.63
CA GLU A 88 -17.31 -0.68 -2.20
C GLU A 88 -17.00 0.56 -1.35
N SER A 89 -16.25 1.53 -1.88
CA SER A 89 -15.76 2.67 -1.11
C SER A 89 -16.67 3.90 -1.28
N ASP A 90 -16.98 4.56 -0.16
CA ASP A 90 -17.70 5.84 -0.19
C ASP A 90 -16.86 6.96 -0.82
N LYS A 91 -15.53 6.87 -0.69
CA LYS A 91 -14.57 7.86 -1.21
C LYS A 91 -13.31 7.16 -1.70
N VAL A 92 -12.77 7.67 -2.80
CA VAL A 92 -11.50 7.23 -3.39
C VAL A 92 -10.58 8.42 -3.52
N LEU A 93 -9.35 8.29 -3.02
CA LEU A 93 -8.29 9.30 -3.10
C LEU A 93 -7.08 8.70 -3.84
N THR A 94 -6.52 9.46 -4.77
CA THR A 94 -5.33 9.05 -5.56
C THR A 94 -4.20 10.05 -5.36
N PHE A 95 -2.95 9.57 -5.43
CA PHE A 95 -1.73 10.34 -5.19
C PHE A 95 -0.63 9.91 -6.16
#